data_AF-A0A368VUB3-F1
#
_entry.id   AF-A0A368VUB3-F1
#
_cell.length_a   1.000
_cell.length_b   1.000
_cell.length_c   1.000
_cell.angle_alpha   90.00
_cell.angle_beta   90.00
_cell.angle_gamma   90.00
#
_symmetry.space_group_name_H-M   'P 1'
#
loop_
_entity.id
_entity.type
_entity.pdbx_description
1 polymer ?
#
loop_
_entity_poly.entity_id
_entity_poly.type
_entity_poly.pdbx_seq_one_letter_code
_entity_poly.pdbx_strand_id
1 'polypeptide(L)' 'MDMETVKLSQIVEKLAPELSPFLTEREMDISIVLRDGLALLEPADAMEIVQHSICNQQREALLQ' A
#
# COMPACT_ATOMS: atom_id res chain seq x y z
N MET A 1 -18.47 7.67 7.90
CA MET A 1 -17.16 7.57 7.20
C MET A 1 -16.50 6.35 7.78
N ASP A 2 -16.63 5.24 7.08
CA ASP A 2 -16.15 3.94 7.51
C ASP A 2 -14.69 3.83 7.06
N MET A 3 -13.78 4.27 7.93
CA MET A 3 -12.35 4.13 7.68
C MET A 3 -11.97 2.65 7.81
N GLU A 4 -11.38 2.09 6.76
CA GLU A 4 -10.92 0.73 6.72
C GLU A 4 -9.39 0.71 6.72
N THR A 5 -8.79 0.00 7.68
CA THR A 5 -7.36 -0.24 7.67
C THR A 5 -7.07 -1.55 6.94
N VAL A 6 -6.34 -1.46 5.83
CA VAL A 6 -5.89 -2.61 5.05
C VAL A 6 -4.37 -2.62 4.96
N LYS A 7 -3.78 -3.79 4.71
CA LYS A 7 -2.34 -3.88 4.47
C LYS A 7 -1.99 -3.56 3.02
N LEU A 8 -0.78 -3.07 2.78
CA LEU A 8 -0.25 -2.85 1.44
C LEU A 8 -0.26 -4.16 0.62
N SER A 9 0.06 -5.28 1.25
CA SER A 9 -0.09 -6.62 0.66
C SER A 9 -1.48 -6.84 0.06
N GLN A 10 -2.56 -6.49 0.76
CA GLN A 10 -3.92 -6.69 0.28
C GLN A 10 -4.26 -5.80 -0.94
N ILE A 11 -3.74 -4.57 -0.94
CA ILE A 11 -3.89 -3.64 -2.07
C ILE A 11 -3.16 -4.18 -3.29
N VAL A 12 -1.91 -4.60 -3.10
CA VAL A 12 -1.05 -5.15 -4.15
C VAL A 12 -1.65 -6.44 -4.70
N GLU A 13 -2.03 -7.41 -3.85
CA GLU A 13 -2.64 -8.67 -4.30
C GLU A 13 -3.92 -8.46 -5.12
N LYS A 14 -4.72 -7.42 -4.82
CA LYS A 14 -5.96 -7.13 -5.55
C LYS A 14 -5.77 -6.30 -6.81
N LEU A 15 -4.93 -5.27 -6.75
CA LEU A 15 -4.88 -4.20 -7.75
C LEU A 15 -3.61 -4.21 -8.59
N ALA A 16 -2.51 -4.76 -8.06
CA ALA A 16 -1.22 -4.83 -8.75
C ALA A 16 -0.40 -6.05 -8.30
N PRO A 17 -0.89 -7.29 -8.48
CA PRO A 17 -0.22 -8.50 -7.99
C PRO A 17 1.19 -8.67 -8.59
N GLU A 18 1.45 -8.06 -9.75
CA GLU A 18 2.76 -7.99 -10.38
C GLU A 18 3.82 -7.27 -9.53
N LEU A 19 3.42 -6.39 -8.60
CA LEU A 19 4.34 -5.70 -7.69
C LEU A 19 4.69 -6.52 -6.45
N SER A 20 3.93 -7.58 -6.14
CA SER A 20 4.17 -8.45 -4.98
C SER A 20 5.61 -8.97 -4.87
N PRO A 21 6.28 -9.45 -5.94
CA PRO A 21 7.67 -9.91 -5.84
C PRO A 21 8.72 -8.78 -5.74
N PHE A 22 8.32 -7.52 -6.00
CA PHE A 22 9.21 -6.36 -5.92
C PHE A 22 9.18 -5.68 -4.54
N LEU A 23 8.23 -6.06 -3.71
CA LEU A 23 8.04 -5.53 -2.37
C LEU A 23 8.73 -6.43 -1.34
N THR A 24 9.27 -5.80 -0.30
CA THR A 24 9.79 -6.50 0.88
C THR A 24 8.67 -6.83 1.86
N GLU A 25 8.90 -7.81 2.74
CA GLU A 25 7.94 -8.18 3.79
C GLU A 25 7.56 -6.99 4.68
N ARG A 26 8.51 -6.06 4.91
CA ARG A 26 8.25 -4.82 5.66
C ARG A 26 7.28 -3.90 4.93
N GLU A 27 7.44 -3.76 3.62
CA GLU A 27 6.55 -2.93 2.82
C GLU A 27 5.16 -3.56 2.73
N MET A 28 5.09 -4.88 2.55
CA MET A 28 3.83 -5.62 2.51
C MET A 28 3.03 -5.55 3.83
N ASP A 29 3.70 -5.32 4.97
CA ASP A 29 3.08 -5.17 6.29
C ASP A 29 2.60 -3.74 6.59
N ILE A 30 2.86 -2.77 5.72
CA ILE A 30 2.42 -1.37 5.90
C ILE A 30 0.90 -1.32 6.00
N SER A 31 0.39 -0.72 7.08
CA SER A 31 -1.04 -0.50 7.29
C SER A 31 -1.49 0.83 6.69
N ILE A 32 -2.48 0.77 5.81
CA ILE A 32 -3.02 1.90 5.07
C ILE A 32 -4.46 2.10 5.48
N VAL A 33 -4.82 3.34 5.81
CA VAL A 33 -6.19 3.71 6.18
C VAL A 33 -6.90 4.28 4.96
N LEU A 34 -7.88 3.54 4.45
CA LEU A 34 -8.75 3.94 3.35
C LEU A 34 -10.03 4.55 3.90
N ARG A 35 -10.45 5.69 3.34
CA ARG A 35 -11.66 6.39 3.78
C ARG A 35 -12.96 5.70 3.35
N ASP A 36 -12.93 5.10 2.17
CA ASP A 36 -14.08 4.46 1.51
C ASP A 36 -13.89 2.94 1.39
N GLY A 37 -12.80 2.41 1.97
CA GLY A 37 -12.45 0.99 1.94
C GLY A 37 -11.80 0.53 0.64
N LEU A 38 -11.28 -0.70 0.67
CA LEU A 38 -10.56 -1.31 -0.46
C LEU A 38 -11.47 -1.60 -1.65
N ALA A 39 -12.78 -1.76 -1.42
CA ALA A 39 -13.76 -2.08 -2.46
C ALA A 39 -14.05 -0.89 -3.40
N LEU A 40 -13.87 0.34 -2.93
CA LEU A 40 -14.08 1.57 -3.68
C LEU A 40 -12.75 2.18 -4.17
N LEU A 41 -11.62 1.56 -3.85
CA LEU A 41 -10.30 2.04 -4.23
C LEU A 41 -10.03 1.73 -5.71
N GLU A 42 -9.78 2.77 -6.50
CA GLU A 42 -9.41 2.63 -7.90
C GLU A 42 -7.96 2.14 -8.07
N PRO A 43 -7.65 1.39 -9.13
CA PRO A 43 -6.28 0.90 -9.38
C PRO A 43 -5.25 2.04 -9.49
N ALA A 44 -5.65 3.20 -10.02
CA ALA A 44 -4.79 4.36 -10.16
C ALA A 44 -4.40 4.95 -8.79
N ASP A 45 -5.39 5.19 -7.92
CA ASP A 45 -5.18 5.64 -6.54
C ASP A 45 -4.40 4.62 -5.71
N ALA A 46 -4.69 3.34 -5.88
CA ALA A 46 -3.94 2.27 -5.22
C ALA A 46 -2.46 2.28 -5.59
N MET A 47 -2.14 2.48 -6.87
CA MET A 47 -0.76 2.58 -7.33
C MET A 47 -0.04 3.78 -6.72
N GLU A 48 -0.73 4.91 -6.54
CA GLU A 48 -0.19 6.08 -5.86
C GLU A 48 0.08 5.80 -4.38
N ILE A 49 -0.88 5.19 -3.68
CA ILE A 49 -0.74 4.76 -2.28
C ILE A 49 0.44 3.80 -2.11
N VAL A 50 0.57 2.82 -3.01
CA VAL A 50 1.65 1.83 -3.00
C VAL A 50 3.00 2.53 -3.15
N GLN A 51 3.15 3.36 -4.18
CA GLN A 51 4.38 4.13 -4.41
C GLN A 51 4.71 5.05 -3.24
N HIS A 52 3.73 5.77 -2.70
CA HIS A 52 3.93 6.64 -1.55
C HIS A 52 4.37 5.85 -0.31
N SER A 53 3.76 4.70 -0.04
CA SER A 53 4.09 3.83 1.09
C SER A 53 5.53 3.31 1.00
N ILE A 54 5.92 2.80 -0.17
CA ILE A 54 7.27 2.31 -0.49
C ILE A 54 8.30 3.45 -0.37
N CYS A 55 8.06 4.58 -1.05
CA CYS A 55 8.98 5.71 -1.04
C CYS A 55 9.15 6.30 0.35
N ASN A 56 8.08 6.41 1.14
CA ASN A 56 8.17 6.96 2.49
C ASN A 56 8.98 6.04 3.40
N GLN A 57 8.74 4.72 3.34
CA GLN A 57 9.51 3.74 4.11
C GLN A 57 10.98 3.68 3.70
N GLN A 58 11.29 3.71 2.41
CA GLN A 58 12.68 3.76 1.96
C GLN A 58 13.38 5.04 2.43
N ARG A 59 12.68 6.19 2.42
CA ARG A 59 13.21 7.45 2.95
C ARG A 59 13.45 7.39 4.45
N GLU A 60 12.52 6.81 5.21
CA GLU A 60 12.69 6.60 6.65
C GLU A 60 13.86 5.67 6.95
N ALA A 61 14.03 4.59 6.18
CA ALA A 61 15.14 3.66 6.32
C ALA A 61 16.51 4.28 5.97
N LEU A 62 16.57 5.21 5.02
CA LEU A 62 17.79 5.96 4.66
C LEU A 62 18.17 7.04 5.68
N LEU A 63 17.25 7.43 6.56
CA LEU A 63 17.46 8.45 7.59
C LEU A 63 17.83 7.85 8.96
N GLN A 64 17.96 6.52 9.07
CA GLN A 64 18.43 5.79 10.26
C GLN A 64 19.93 5.49 10.18
#